data_AF-A0A9J8D071-F1
#
_entry.id   AF-A0A9J8D071-F1
#
_cell.length_a   1.000
_cell.length_b   1.000
_cell.length_c   1.000
_cell.angle_alpha   90.00
_cell.angle_beta   90.00
_cell.angle_gamma   90.00
#
_symmetry.space_group_name_H-M   'P 1'
#
loop_
_entity.id
_entity.type
_entity.pdbx_description
1 polymer ?
#
loop_
_entity_poly.entity_id
_entity_poly.type
_entity_poly.pdbx_seq_one_letter_code
_entity_poly.pdbx_strand_id
1 'polypeptide(L)'
;MSSDFEAYEQDFGTLTAEITNKIGRIPKLAGEEKTQLVLNVDKQLEEVRELLEQMDLEIREIPIQSRGMYNSRLKSYKQEMEKLEKDFKRSRIAYSDEVRNELLGDDGSSSESQLIKLREERAHLLDNTERLERSSRRLEAGYQIAVETEQVGQEILSNLHSDREKIQRSRDRLRETDANLGKSSRILTGMLRRVLDWTVEVREAWLFSVMTGPLTHSCSPSVSGCGAARGLSAHPQGPVRAASPKAD
;
A
#
# COMPACT_ATOMS: atom_id res chain seq x y z
N MET A 1 22.33 -16.22 15.75
CA MET A 1 23.35 -15.17 15.62
C MET A 1 24.30 -15.68 14.57
N SER A 2 24.27 -15.06 13.39
CA SER A 2 24.77 -15.57 12.11
C SER A 2 26.30 -15.57 12.07
N SER A 3 26.91 -16.75 12.18
CA SER A 3 28.35 -16.99 11.96
C SER A 3 28.84 -16.44 10.62
N ASP A 4 27.95 -16.37 9.65
CA ASP A 4 28.30 -16.13 8.25
C ASP A 4 28.60 -14.64 8.02
N PHE A 5 27.90 -13.74 8.72
CA PHE A 5 28.18 -12.31 8.67
C PHE A 5 29.55 -11.95 9.26
N GLU A 6 29.95 -12.62 10.33
CA GLU A 6 31.25 -12.38 10.98
C GLU A 6 32.41 -12.90 10.11
N ALA A 7 32.20 -14.01 9.40
CA ALA A 7 33.15 -14.50 8.38
C ALA A 7 33.30 -13.48 7.23
N TYR A 8 32.20 -12.91 6.73
CA TYR A 8 32.26 -11.86 5.72
C TYR A 8 32.95 -10.59 6.22
N GLU A 9 32.71 -10.14 7.47
CA GLU A 9 33.44 -9.01 8.06
C GLU A 9 34.95 -9.27 8.13
N GLN A 10 35.36 -10.49 8.47
CA GLN A 10 36.76 -10.88 8.50
C GLN A 10 37.39 -10.87 7.10
N ASP A 11 36.72 -11.46 6.11
CA ASP A 11 37.18 -11.52 4.73
C ASP A 11 37.28 -10.12 4.12
N PHE A 12 36.30 -9.23 4.39
CA PHE A 12 36.35 -7.81 4.00
C PHE A 12 37.61 -7.13 4.55
N GLY A 13 37.90 -7.33 5.84
CA GLY A 13 39.08 -6.74 6.48
C GLY A 13 40.41 -7.23 5.89
N THR A 14 40.51 -8.51 5.54
CA THR A 14 41.73 -9.06 4.94
C THR A 14 41.95 -8.56 3.51
N LEU A 15 40.90 -8.56 2.67
CA LEU A 15 40.96 -8.10 1.29
C LEU A 15 41.26 -6.60 1.19
N THR A 16 40.62 -5.77 2.02
CA THR A 16 40.89 -4.32 2.04
C THR A 16 42.32 -3.97 2.45
N ALA A 17 42.89 -4.70 3.42
CA ALA A 17 44.29 -4.56 3.80
C ALA A 17 45.25 -4.97 2.67
N GLU A 18 44.95 -6.07 1.96
CA GLU A 18 45.74 -6.52 0.83
C GLU A 18 45.69 -5.52 -0.34
N ILE A 19 44.50 -5.02 -0.69
CA ILE A 19 44.28 -4.00 -1.71
C ILE A 19 45.07 -2.73 -1.37
N THR A 20 44.99 -2.27 -0.12
CA THR A 20 45.74 -1.08 0.33
C THR A 20 47.25 -1.25 0.16
N ASN A 21 47.78 -2.41 0.53
CA ASN A 21 49.20 -2.74 0.36
C ASN A 21 49.61 -2.79 -1.12
N LYS A 22 48.77 -3.38 -1.98
CA LYS A 22 49.01 -3.43 -3.42
C LYS A 22 48.93 -2.04 -4.06
N ILE A 23 47.94 -1.21 -3.71
CA ILE A 23 47.83 0.20 -4.14
C ILE A 23 49.10 0.99 -3.80
N GLY A 24 49.67 0.78 -2.62
CA GLY A 24 50.95 1.40 -2.22
C GLY A 24 52.19 0.88 -2.96
N ARG A 25 52.10 -0.30 -3.59
CA ARG A 25 53.16 -0.90 -4.42
C ARG A 25 53.05 -0.53 -5.90
N ILE A 26 51.86 -0.24 -6.42
CA ILE A 26 51.62 0.20 -7.80
C ILE A 26 52.54 1.36 -8.25
N PRO A 27 52.79 2.41 -7.46
CA PRO A 27 53.68 3.50 -7.89
C PRO A 27 55.17 3.13 -7.88
N LYS A 28 55.56 2.00 -7.27
CA LYS A 28 56.97 1.57 -7.14
C LYS A 28 57.40 0.58 -8.22
N LEU A 29 56.46 0.03 -8.98
CA LEU A 29 56.69 -0.97 -10.02
C LEU A 29 56.41 -0.37 -11.39
N ALA A 30 57.15 -0.79 -12.42
CA ALA A 30 57.02 -0.32 -13.79
C ALA A 30 56.97 -1.50 -14.78
N GLY A 31 56.35 -1.32 -15.94
CA GLY A 31 56.26 -2.33 -17.00
C GLY A 31 55.15 -3.38 -16.80
N GLU A 32 55.36 -4.59 -17.31
CA GLU A 32 54.37 -5.69 -17.36
C GLU A 32 53.90 -6.14 -15.96
N GLU A 33 54.82 -6.17 -14.99
CA GLU A 33 54.50 -6.53 -13.60
C GLU A 33 53.51 -5.54 -12.96
N LYS A 34 53.52 -4.27 -13.40
CA LYS A 34 52.59 -3.25 -12.95
C LYS A 34 51.20 -3.48 -13.56
N THR A 35 51.12 -3.79 -14.85
CA THR A 35 49.85 -4.09 -15.54
C THR A 35 49.17 -5.30 -14.89
N GLN A 36 49.94 -6.34 -14.59
CA GLN A 36 49.44 -7.52 -13.87
C GLN A 36 48.98 -7.19 -12.45
N LEU A 37 49.70 -6.33 -11.73
CA LEU A 37 49.29 -5.91 -10.38
C LEU A 37 48.03 -5.04 -10.41
N VAL A 38 47.88 -4.17 -11.40
CA VAL A 38 46.67 -3.35 -11.60
C VAL A 38 45.46 -4.24 -11.87
N LEU A 39 45.58 -5.23 -12.76
CA LEU A 39 44.51 -6.20 -13.03
C LEU A 39 44.16 -7.05 -11.81
N ASN A 40 45.17 -7.43 -11.01
CA ASN A 40 44.95 -8.17 -9.76
C ASN A 40 44.18 -7.30 -8.74
N VAL A 41 44.55 -6.03 -8.59
CA VAL A 41 43.83 -5.10 -7.71
C VAL A 41 42.41 -4.82 -8.21
N ASP A 42 42.20 -4.67 -9.52
CA ASP A 42 40.87 -4.54 -10.11
C ASP A 42 40.01 -5.77 -9.80
N LYS A 43 40.56 -6.98 -9.93
CA LYS A 43 39.85 -8.21 -9.58
C LYS A 43 39.50 -8.27 -8.08
N GLN A 44 40.43 -7.91 -7.20
CA GLN A 44 40.18 -7.89 -5.77
C GLN A 44 39.17 -6.83 -5.34
N LEU A 45 39.13 -5.68 -6.02
CA LEU A 45 38.09 -4.67 -5.81
C LEU A 45 36.70 -5.19 -6.18
N GLU A 46 36.60 -6.03 -7.23
CA GLU A 46 35.34 -6.68 -7.59
C GLU A 46 34.96 -7.76 -6.58
N GLU A 47 35.90 -8.59 -6.10
CA GLU A 47 35.66 -9.57 -5.03
C GLU A 47 35.13 -8.90 -3.74
N VAL A 48 35.67 -7.72 -3.37
CA VAL A 48 35.16 -6.92 -2.25
C VAL A 48 33.75 -6.37 -2.51
N ARG A 49 33.43 -6.01 -3.76
CA ARG A 49 32.08 -5.57 -4.14
C ARG A 49 31.07 -6.72 -4.02
N GLU A 50 31.40 -7.89 -4.53
CA GLU A 50 30.57 -9.10 -4.40
C GLU A 50 30.31 -9.44 -2.92
N LEU A 51 31.35 -9.32 -2.07
CA LEU A 51 31.22 -9.56 -0.65
C LEU A 51 30.32 -8.53 0.05
N LEU A 52 30.39 -7.25 -0.34
CA LEU A 52 29.45 -6.22 0.15
C LEU A 52 28.00 -6.48 -0.26
N GLU A 53 27.77 -7.06 -1.45
CA GLU A 53 26.43 -7.48 -1.89
C GLU A 53 25.92 -8.66 -1.08
N GLN A 54 26.77 -9.65 -0.79
CA GLN A 54 26.42 -10.77 0.10
C GLN A 54 26.07 -10.27 1.51
N MET A 55 26.82 -9.33 2.06
CA MET A 55 26.50 -8.70 3.35
C MET A 55 25.16 -7.93 3.32
N ASP A 56 24.78 -7.29 2.20
CA ASP A 56 23.48 -6.62 2.05
C ASP A 56 22.32 -7.61 2.04
N LEU A 57 22.50 -8.78 1.43
CA LEU A 57 21.52 -9.87 1.42
C LEU A 57 21.34 -10.46 2.82
N GLU A 58 22.41 -10.77 3.53
CA GLU A 58 22.37 -11.26 4.90
C GLU A 58 21.65 -10.28 5.85
N ILE A 59 21.91 -8.97 5.73
CA ILE A 59 21.25 -7.95 6.55
C ILE A 59 19.74 -7.86 6.30
N ARG A 60 19.24 -8.31 5.14
CA ARG A 60 17.79 -8.37 4.87
C ARG A 60 17.12 -9.53 5.61
N GLU A 61 17.85 -10.60 5.88
CA GLU A 61 17.36 -11.77 6.60
C GLU A 61 17.38 -11.57 8.14
N ILE A 62 18.17 -10.60 8.62
CA ILE A 62 18.27 -10.25 10.05
C ILE A 62 16.98 -9.55 10.55
N PRO A 63 16.51 -9.86 11.79
CA PRO A 63 15.40 -9.19 12.42
C PRO A 63 15.55 -7.67 12.54
N ILE A 64 14.44 -6.94 12.42
CA ILE A 64 14.40 -5.47 12.37
C ILE A 64 15.07 -4.81 13.60
N GLN A 65 15.08 -5.47 14.77
CA GLN A 65 15.65 -4.91 15.99
C GLN A 65 17.18 -4.73 15.94
N SER A 66 17.92 -5.62 15.28
CA SER A 66 19.39 -5.55 15.17
C SER A 66 19.86 -4.93 13.85
N ARG A 67 18.97 -4.85 12.85
CA ARG A 67 19.27 -4.35 11.49
C ARG A 67 19.83 -2.92 11.46
N GLY A 68 19.47 -2.07 12.41
CA GLY A 68 19.97 -0.70 12.50
C GLY A 68 21.49 -0.59 12.70
N MET A 69 22.06 -1.46 13.55
CA MET A 69 23.51 -1.46 13.81
C MET A 69 24.29 -1.98 12.60
N TYR A 70 23.82 -3.04 11.95
CA TYR A 70 24.45 -3.61 10.77
C TYR A 70 24.36 -2.69 9.54
N ASN A 71 23.25 -1.98 9.34
CA ASN A 71 23.13 -0.97 8.29
C ASN A 71 24.13 0.18 8.46
N SER A 72 24.42 0.58 9.70
CA SER A 72 25.43 1.61 9.97
C SER A 72 26.83 1.13 9.57
N ARG A 73 27.19 -0.11 9.96
CA ARG A 73 28.48 -0.71 9.60
C ARG A 73 28.63 -0.91 8.09
N LEU A 74 27.59 -1.41 7.42
CA LEU A 74 27.59 -1.60 5.97
C LEU A 74 27.73 -0.28 5.20
N LYS A 75 27.17 0.83 5.71
CA LYS A 75 27.43 2.16 5.16
C LYS A 75 28.89 2.57 5.30
N SER A 76 29.53 2.31 6.45
CA SER A 76 30.95 2.58 6.64
C SER A 76 31.82 1.75 5.69
N TYR A 77 31.51 0.46 5.50
CA TYR A 77 32.24 -0.39 4.55
C TYR A 77 32.08 0.06 3.10
N LYS A 78 30.88 0.51 2.70
CA LYS A 78 30.66 1.11 1.38
C LYS A 78 31.49 2.39 1.18
N GLN A 79 31.61 3.24 2.20
CA GLN A 79 32.45 4.44 2.14
C GLN A 79 33.94 4.10 2.05
N GLU A 80 34.38 3.07 2.77
CA GLU A 80 35.77 2.59 2.71
C GLU A 80 36.11 2.03 1.33
N MET A 81 35.20 1.28 0.71
CA MET A 81 35.35 0.78 -0.65
C MET A 81 35.44 1.93 -1.68
N GLU A 82 34.59 2.96 -1.55
CA GLU A 82 34.65 4.14 -2.42
C GLU A 82 35.98 4.91 -2.28
N LYS A 83 36.53 4.96 -1.06
CA LYS A 83 37.85 5.55 -0.80
C LYS A 83 38.95 4.73 -1.48
N LEU A 84 38.94 3.40 -1.34
CA LEU A 84 39.90 2.50 -1.99
C LEU A 84 39.87 2.62 -3.52
N GLU A 85 38.68 2.73 -4.13
CA GLU A 85 38.56 2.99 -5.56
C GLU A 85 39.20 4.33 -5.98
N LYS A 86 38.99 5.39 -5.20
CA LYS A 86 39.59 6.71 -5.47
C LYS A 86 41.11 6.67 -5.33
N ASP A 87 41.62 6.00 -4.30
CA ASP A 87 43.06 5.83 -4.07
C ASP A 87 43.70 4.99 -5.18
N PHE A 88 43.05 3.93 -5.66
CA PHE A 88 43.48 3.15 -6.82
C PHE A 88 43.51 3.98 -8.11
N LYS A 89 42.42 4.73 -8.40
CA LYS A 89 42.35 5.63 -9.55
C LYS A 89 43.44 6.72 -9.47
N ARG A 90 43.72 7.26 -8.29
CA ARG A 90 44.78 8.26 -8.08
C ARG A 90 46.17 7.67 -8.30
N SER A 91 46.45 6.48 -7.78
CA SER A 91 47.70 5.76 -8.03
C SER A 91 47.89 5.38 -9.50
N ARG A 92 46.79 5.19 -10.23
CA ARG A 92 46.78 5.01 -11.69
C ARG A 92 46.97 6.32 -12.47
N ILE A 93 46.49 7.46 -11.96
CA ILE A 93 46.59 8.78 -12.64
C ILE A 93 47.92 9.49 -12.34
N ALA A 94 48.55 9.25 -11.18
CA ALA A 94 49.91 9.72 -10.90
C ALA A 94 50.95 9.19 -11.90
N TYR A 95 50.58 8.20 -12.72
CA TYR A 95 51.32 7.69 -13.87
C TYR A 95 51.09 8.47 -15.19
N SER A 96 50.01 9.25 -15.30
CA SER A 96 49.67 10.02 -16.52
C SER A 96 50.49 11.30 -16.70
N ASP A 97 51.12 11.83 -15.65
CA ASP A 97 51.97 13.04 -15.80
C ASP A 97 53.29 12.73 -16.52
N GLU A 98 53.77 11.48 -16.50
CA GLU A 98 54.94 11.05 -17.29
C GLU A 98 54.62 11.03 -18.80
N VAL A 99 53.41 10.63 -19.19
CA VAL A 99 52.95 10.60 -20.59
C VAL A 99 52.68 12.02 -21.13
N ARG A 100 52.35 12.97 -20.26
CA ARG A 100 52.19 14.38 -20.63
C ARG A 100 53.50 15.03 -21.06
N ASN A 101 54.64 14.53 -20.57
CA ASN A 101 55.96 14.99 -20.97
C ASN A 101 56.36 14.50 -22.38
N GLU A 102 55.81 13.37 -22.85
CA GLU A 102 55.97 12.90 -24.24
C GLU A 102 55.07 13.68 -25.23
N LEU A 103 53.97 14.27 -24.75
CA LEU A 103 53.02 15.05 -25.56
C LEU A 103 53.48 16.50 -25.86
N LEU A 104 54.60 16.95 -25.29
CA LEU A 104 55.16 18.30 -25.51
C LEU A 104 56.42 18.30 -26.37
N GLY A 105 56.72 17.21 -27.07
CA GLY A 105 57.88 17.12 -27.95
C GLY A 105 57.60 16.40 -29.27
N ASP A 106 56.88 17.04 -30.20
CA ASP A 106 57.17 16.97 -31.65
C ASP A 106 56.22 17.91 -32.45
N ASP A 107 56.75 19.05 -32.91
CA ASP A 107 56.03 20.14 -33.58
C ASP A 107 55.87 19.91 -35.11
N GLY A 108 55.64 18.65 -35.52
CA GLY A 108 55.75 18.24 -36.94
C GLY A 108 54.49 17.68 -37.63
N SER A 109 53.43 17.29 -36.89
CA SER A 109 52.30 16.47 -37.43
C SER A 109 50.90 17.09 -37.26
N SER A 110 50.84 18.42 -37.14
CA SER A 110 49.71 19.13 -36.52
C SER A 110 48.39 19.17 -37.32
N SER A 111 48.42 19.19 -38.65
CA SER A 111 47.20 19.47 -39.44
C SER A 111 46.24 18.29 -39.58
N GLU A 112 46.74 17.06 -39.77
CA GLU A 112 45.90 15.88 -39.99
C GLU A 112 45.33 15.31 -38.68
N SER A 113 46.14 15.32 -37.62
CA SER A 113 45.71 14.88 -36.29
C SER A 113 44.67 15.83 -35.67
N GLN A 114 44.76 17.14 -35.94
CA GLN A 114 43.73 18.11 -35.52
C GLN A 114 42.38 17.90 -36.24
N LEU A 115 42.40 17.57 -37.53
CA LEU A 115 41.19 17.29 -38.31
C LEU A 115 40.47 16.02 -37.85
N ILE A 116 41.22 15.00 -37.43
CA ILE A 116 40.67 13.77 -36.85
C ILE A 116 40.01 14.08 -35.50
N LYS A 117 40.70 14.82 -34.62
CA LYS A 117 40.16 15.25 -33.33
C LYS A 117 38.86 16.07 -33.46
N LEU A 118 38.81 17.00 -34.42
CA LEU A 118 37.61 17.79 -34.70
C LEU A 118 36.43 16.94 -35.22
N ARG A 119 36.70 15.90 -36.02
CA ARG A 119 35.65 14.97 -36.44
C ARG A 119 35.14 14.12 -35.29
N GLU A 120 36.02 13.68 -34.41
CA GLU A 120 35.68 12.85 -33.25
C GLU A 120 34.89 13.65 -32.20
N GLU A 121 35.26 14.91 -31.96
CA GLU A 121 34.49 15.83 -31.13
C GLU A 121 33.08 16.08 -31.71
N ARG A 122 32.97 16.28 -33.02
CA ARG A 122 31.67 16.40 -33.68
C ARG A 122 30.82 15.13 -33.60
N ALA A 123 31.43 13.95 -33.72
CA ALA A 123 30.75 12.67 -33.55
C ALA A 123 30.25 12.51 -32.10
N HIS A 124 31.04 12.91 -31.11
CA HIS A 124 30.63 12.93 -29.71
C HIS A 124 29.47 13.89 -29.44
N LEU A 125 29.45 15.09 -30.04
CA LEU A 125 28.32 16.01 -29.91
C LEU A 125 27.04 15.44 -30.54
N LEU A 126 27.18 14.74 -31.68
CA LEU A 126 26.06 14.06 -32.33
C LEU A 126 25.52 12.89 -31.49
N ASP A 127 26.39 12.09 -30.86
CA ASP A 127 25.95 11.04 -29.93
C ASP A 127 25.24 11.63 -28.72
N ASN A 128 25.77 12.71 -28.14
CA ASN A 128 25.13 13.39 -27.01
C ASN A 128 23.75 13.94 -27.38
N THR A 129 23.58 14.55 -28.57
CA THR A 129 22.25 15.03 -28.99
C THR A 129 21.29 13.87 -29.23
N GLU A 130 21.75 12.74 -29.78
CA GLU A 130 20.89 11.57 -29.99
C GLU A 130 20.51 10.92 -28.66
N ARG A 131 21.43 10.86 -27.69
CA ARG A 131 21.14 10.40 -26.32
C ARG A 131 20.15 11.33 -25.62
N LEU A 132 20.28 12.64 -25.80
CA LEU A 132 19.34 13.64 -25.28
C LEU A 132 17.96 13.45 -25.92
N GLU A 133 17.88 13.27 -27.23
CA GLU A 133 16.61 13.05 -27.94
C GLU A 133 15.91 11.76 -27.48
N ARG A 134 16.66 10.65 -27.34
CA ARG A 134 16.11 9.39 -26.81
C ARG A 134 15.63 9.56 -25.36
N SER A 135 16.37 10.30 -24.53
CA SER A 135 15.96 10.61 -23.17
C SER A 135 14.68 11.46 -23.14
N SER A 136 14.59 12.47 -24.00
CA SER A 136 13.41 13.32 -24.15
C SER A 136 12.17 12.50 -24.52
N ARG A 137 12.28 11.61 -25.52
CA ARG A 137 11.18 10.72 -25.93
C ARG A 137 10.74 9.77 -24.80
N ARG A 138 11.69 9.26 -24.02
CA ARG A 138 11.38 8.41 -22.83
C ARG A 138 10.68 9.21 -21.74
N LEU A 139 11.09 10.45 -21.49
CA LEU A 139 10.45 11.33 -20.52
C LEU A 139 9.02 11.69 -20.95
N GLU A 140 8.82 12.00 -22.23
CA GLU A 140 7.49 12.30 -22.78
C GLU A 140 6.55 11.09 -22.69
N ALA A 141 7.02 9.90 -23.05
CA ALA A 141 6.27 8.66 -22.87
C ALA A 141 5.96 8.37 -21.40
N GLY A 142 6.94 8.57 -20.50
CA GLY A 142 6.74 8.41 -19.06
C GLY A 142 5.72 9.40 -18.48
N TYR A 143 5.73 10.65 -18.96
CA TYR A 143 4.75 11.66 -18.60
C TYR A 143 3.34 11.27 -19.06
N GLN A 144 3.20 10.80 -20.30
CA GLN A 144 1.90 10.34 -20.80
C GLN A 144 1.35 9.18 -19.94
N ILE A 145 2.18 8.19 -19.63
CA ILE A 145 1.78 7.08 -18.76
C ILE A 145 1.37 7.59 -17.38
N ALA A 146 2.10 8.55 -16.81
CA ALA A 146 1.75 9.13 -15.52
C ALA A 146 0.36 9.78 -15.54
N VAL A 147 0.05 10.56 -16.58
CA VAL A 147 -1.28 11.18 -16.76
C VAL A 147 -2.38 10.13 -16.93
N GLU A 148 -2.14 9.08 -17.73
CA GLU A 148 -3.09 7.97 -17.87
C GLU A 148 -3.33 7.26 -16.52
N THR A 149 -2.28 7.04 -15.73
CA THR A 149 -2.42 6.42 -14.41
C THR A 149 -3.14 7.31 -13.40
N GLU A 150 -2.96 8.64 -13.47
CA GLU A 150 -3.71 9.61 -12.66
C GLU A 150 -5.21 9.54 -12.99
N GLN A 151 -5.55 9.50 -14.28
CA GLN A 151 -6.93 9.39 -14.73
C GLN A 151 -7.59 8.09 -14.25
N VAL A 152 -6.90 6.96 -14.37
CA VAL A 152 -7.38 5.67 -13.84
C VAL A 152 -7.54 5.74 -12.31
N GLY A 153 -6.60 6.38 -11.60
CA GLY A 153 -6.70 6.60 -10.17
C GLY A 153 -7.93 7.42 -9.78
N GLN A 154 -8.24 8.48 -10.53
CA GLN A 154 -9.43 9.30 -10.33
C GLN A 154 -10.73 8.49 -10.54
N GLU A 155 -10.77 7.64 -11.58
CA GLU A 155 -11.90 6.75 -11.82
C GLU A 155 -12.11 5.77 -10.66
N ILE A 156 -11.04 5.15 -10.17
CA ILE A 156 -11.08 4.25 -9.01
C ILE A 156 -11.65 4.97 -7.79
N LEU A 157 -11.21 6.20 -7.50
CA LEU A 157 -11.73 6.99 -6.38
C LEU A 157 -13.22 7.30 -6.53
N SER A 158 -13.67 7.62 -7.75
CA SER A 158 -15.09 7.85 -8.05
C SER A 158 -15.94 6.58 -7.86
N ASN A 159 -15.43 5.43 -8.30
CA ASN A 159 -16.07 4.13 -8.11
C ASN A 159 -16.15 3.76 -6.62
N LEU A 160 -15.05 3.94 -5.87
CA LEU A 160 -15.03 3.71 -4.41
C LEU A 160 -16.00 4.62 -3.67
N HIS A 161 -16.13 5.88 -4.09
CA HIS A 161 -17.11 6.80 -3.53
C HIS A 161 -18.55 6.29 -3.78
N SER A 162 -18.86 5.92 -5.02
CA SER A 162 -20.17 5.36 -5.39
C SER A 162 -20.48 4.06 -4.64
N ASP A 163 -19.49 3.20 -4.45
CA ASP A 163 -19.65 1.95 -3.71
C ASP A 163 -19.85 2.18 -2.21
N ARG A 164 -19.14 3.16 -1.63
CA ARG A 164 -19.40 3.60 -0.25
C ARG A 164 -20.84 4.04 -0.08
N GLU A 165 -21.39 4.83 -1.00
CA GLU A 165 -22.80 5.22 -0.94
C GLU A 165 -23.75 4.02 -1.06
N LYS A 166 -23.47 3.06 -1.94
CA LYS A 166 -24.28 1.83 -2.08
C LYS A 166 -24.29 1.02 -0.78
N ILE A 167 -23.13 0.90 -0.12
CA ILE A 167 -23.01 0.22 1.18
C ILE A 167 -23.79 0.99 2.24
N GLN A 168 -23.68 2.31 2.27
CA GLN A 168 -24.37 3.14 3.24
C GLN A 168 -25.90 3.05 3.07
N ARG A 169 -26.40 3.16 1.83
CA ARG A 169 -27.81 2.94 1.50
C ARG A 169 -28.30 1.55 1.89
N SER A 170 -27.51 0.51 1.64
CA SER A 170 -27.84 -0.86 2.04
C SER A 170 -27.91 -1.00 3.56
N ARG A 171 -26.97 -0.38 4.28
CA ARG A 171 -26.95 -0.40 5.75
C ARG A 171 -28.14 0.34 6.36
N ASP A 172 -28.54 1.47 5.79
CA ASP A 172 -29.70 2.23 6.25
C ASP A 172 -31.00 1.45 6.00
N ARG A 173 -31.14 0.80 4.83
CA ARG A 173 -32.26 -0.11 4.54
C ARG A 173 -32.32 -1.29 5.50
N LEU A 174 -31.18 -1.89 5.84
CA LEU A 174 -31.14 -2.98 6.83
C LEU A 174 -31.58 -2.50 8.21
N ARG A 175 -31.11 -1.34 8.66
CA ARG A 175 -31.56 -0.73 9.93
C ARG A 175 -33.05 -0.44 9.96
N GLU A 176 -33.60 0.08 8.87
CA GLU A 176 -35.04 0.30 8.75
C GLU A 176 -35.81 -1.03 8.80
N THR A 177 -35.30 -2.04 8.10
CA THR A 177 -35.88 -3.39 8.10
C THR A 177 -35.85 -4.01 9.49
N ASP A 178 -34.74 -3.92 10.22
CA ASP A 178 -34.62 -4.37 11.62
C ASP A 178 -35.62 -3.65 12.53
N ALA A 179 -35.80 -2.35 12.37
CA ALA A 179 -36.80 -1.59 13.12
C ALA A 179 -38.23 -2.06 12.80
N ASN A 180 -38.53 -2.33 11.53
CA ASN A 180 -39.83 -2.83 11.08
C ASN A 180 -40.08 -4.27 11.53
N LEU A 181 -39.06 -5.14 11.53
CA LEU A 181 -39.12 -6.48 12.10
C LEU A 181 -39.35 -6.43 13.60
N GLY A 182 -38.69 -5.53 14.33
CA GLY A 182 -38.92 -5.30 15.75
C GLY A 182 -40.36 -4.87 16.06
N LYS A 183 -40.94 -3.96 15.27
CA LYS A 183 -42.36 -3.58 15.36
C LYS A 183 -43.29 -4.77 15.08
N SER A 184 -43.02 -5.50 13.99
CA SER A 184 -43.81 -6.66 13.58
C SER A 184 -43.77 -7.77 14.63
N SER A 185 -42.60 -8.05 15.21
CA SER A 185 -42.42 -9.01 16.30
C SER A 185 -43.22 -8.63 17.55
N ARG A 186 -43.25 -7.33 17.93
CA ARG A 186 -44.08 -6.84 19.04
C ARG A 186 -45.58 -7.02 18.75
N ILE A 187 -46.03 -6.70 17.53
CA ILE A 187 -47.43 -6.90 17.12
C ILE A 187 -47.79 -8.39 17.19
N LEU A 188 -46.96 -9.27 16.61
CA LEU A 188 -47.16 -10.72 16.65
C LEU A 188 -47.20 -11.25 18.08
N THR A 189 -46.29 -10.79 18.94
CA THR A 189 -46.29 -11.16 20.37
C THR A 189 -47.59 -10.70 21.05
N GLY A 190 -48.08 -9.50 20.72
CA GLY A 190 -49.37 -9.00 21.20
C GLY A 190 -50.56 -9.81 20.69
N MET A 191 -50.57 -10.22 19.41
CA MET A 191 -51.60 -11.11 18.86
C MET A 191 -51.58 -12.48 19.54
N LEU A 192 -50.38 -13.05 19.74
CA LEU A 192 -50.22 -14.34 20.42
C LEU A 192 -50.75 -14.30 21.85
N ARG A 193 -50.45 -13.23 22.62
CA ARG A 193 -51.01 -13.06 23.97
C ARG A 193 -52.53 -12.97 23.96
N ARG A 194 -53.12 -12.16 23.08
CA ARG A 194 -54.59 -12.05 22.96
C ARG A 194 -55.25 -13.40 22.64
N VAL A 195 -54.63 -14.24 21.82
CA VAL A 195 -55.12 -15.59 21.54
C VAL A 195 -55.06 -16.46 22.79
N LEU A 196 -53.95 -16.43 23.53
CA LEU A 196 -53.83 -17.16 24.79
C LEU A 196 -54.88 -16.69 25.81
N ASP A 197 -55.03 -15.38 25.98
CA ASP A 197 -56.04 -14.77 26.86
C ASP A 197 -57.45 -15.26 26.48
N TRP A 198 -57.81 -15.21 25.20
CA TRP A 198 -59.10 -15.71 24.70
C TRP A 198 -59.29 -17.21 24.96
N THR A 199 -58.24 -18.04 24.80
CA THR A 199 -58.34 -19.48 25.10
C THR A 199 -58.52 -19.77 26.59
N VAL A 200 -57.97 -18.94 27.48
CA VAL A 200 -58.18 -19.07 28.93
C VAL A 200 -59.61 -18.66 29.29
N GLU A 201 -60.07 -17.49 28.82
CA GLU A 201 -61.43 -17.00 29.04
C GLU A 201 -62.48 -17.99 28.55
N VAL A 202 -62.30 -18.57 27.35
CA VAL A 202 -63.21 -19.58 26.81
C VAL A 202 -63.18 -20.87 27.63
N ARG A 203 -62.01 -21.32 28.10
CA ARG A 203 -61.90 -22.50 28.98
C ARG A 203 -62.58 -22.27 30.32
N GLU A 204 -62.41 -21.11 30.93
CA GLU A 204 -63.09 -20.76 32.19
C GLU A 204 -64.60 -20.62 32.00
N ALA A 205 -65.05 -19.97 30.93
CA ALA A 205 -66.47 -19.87 30.60
C ALA A 205 -67.10 -21.25 30.35
N TRP A 206 -66.38 -22.15 29.67
CA TRP A 206 -66.82 -23.53 29.45
C TRP A 206 -66.88 -24.32 30.76
N LEU A 207 -65.86 -24.21 31.62
CA LEU A 207 -65.85 -24.82 32.95
C LEU A 207 -66.98 -24.28 33.83
N PHE A 208 -67.23 -22.97 33.81
CA PHE A 208 -68.32 -22.35 34.54
C PHE A 208 -69.67 -22.87 34.02
N SER A 209 -69.88 -22.94 32.71
CA SER A 209 -71.10 -23.48 32.10
C SER A 209 -71.32 -24.98 32.40
N VAL A 210 -70.25 -25.79 32.47
CA VAL A 210 -70.34 -27.21 32.82
C VAL A 210 -70.62 -27.39 34.31
N MET A 211 -70.01 -26.56 35.17
CA MET A 211 -70.20 -26.62 36.62
C MET A 211 -71.55 -26.04 37.06
N THR A 212 -72.10 -25.08 36.32
CA THR A 212 -73.42 -24.48 36.55
C THR A 212 -74.52 -25.11 35.68
N GLY A 213 -74.49 -26.44 35.52
CA GLY A 213 -75.45 -27.22 34.72
C GLY A 213 -76.93 -26.80 34.87
N PRO A 214 -77.78 -27.13 33.89
CA PRO A 214 -79.02 -26.41 33.60
C PRO A 214 -80.04 -26.53 34.73
N LEU A 215 -80.08 -25.51 35.60
CA LEU A 215 -81.21 -25.25 36.48
C LEU A 215 -82.33 -24.61 35.66
N THR A 216 -83.39 -25.39 35.52
CA THR A 216 -84.59 -25.23 34.73
C THR A 216 -85.34 -23.90 34.91
N HIS A 217 -85.85 -23.39 33.78
CA HIS A 217 -86.89 -22.36 33.64
C HIS A 217 -88.14 -22.54 34.52
N SER A 218 -88.67 -21.43 35.08
CA SER A 218 -90.10 -21.04 35.15
C SER A 218 -90.16 -19.70 35.93
N CYS A 219 -90.80 -18.60 35.52
CA CYS A 219 -92.18 -18.45 35.08
C CYS A 219 -92.39 -17.07 34.38
N SER A 220 -92.71 -17.08 33.08
CA SER A 220 -93.90 -16.53 32.38
C SER A 220 -94.54 -15.13 32.67
N PRO A 221 -95.33 -14.59 31.71
CA PRO A 221 -95.37 -13.16 31.32
C PRO A 221 -96.70 -12.43 31.63
N SER A 222 -96.72 -11.08 31.54
CA SER A 222 -97.85 -10.25 31.02
C SER A 222 -97.72 -8.72 31.29
N VAL A 223 -97.61 -7.95 30.20
CA VAL A 223 -98.33 -6.70 29.82
C VAL A 223 -98.30 -5.43 30.71
N SER A 224 -98.15 -4.28 30.02
CA SER A 224 -98.32 -2.86 30.39
C SER A 224 -97.13 -2.20 31.09
N GLY A 225 -96.63 -1.03 30.72
CA GLY A 225 -96.98 -0.02 29.73
C GLY A 225 -96.22 1.28 30.08
N CYS A 226 -96.08 2.17 29.09
CA CYS A 226 -95.79 3.61 29.22
C CYS A 226 -94.38 4.11 29.58
N GLY A 227 -93.97 5.13 28.81
CA GLY A 227 -93.16 6.27 29.31
C GLY A 227 -91.70 6.26 28.84
N ALA A 228 -91.41 6.65 27.59
CA ALA A 228 -91.13 8.03 27.21
C ALA A 228 -89.77 8.59 27.70
N ALA A 229 -88.99 9.02 26.69
CA ALA A 229 -88.25 10.28 26.63
C ALA A 229 -86.71 10.24 26.76
N ARG A 230 -86.11 10.73 25.66
CA ARG A 230 -84.84 11.49 25.52
C ARG A 230 -83.56 10.64 25.69
N GLY A 231 -82.71 10.45 24.69
CA GLY A 231 -82.30 11.35 23.62
C GLY A 231 -80.95 11.93 23.98
N LEU A 232 -79.88 11.52 23.28
CA LEU A 232 -78.75 12.36 22.89
C LEU A 232 -77.74 11.56 22.07
N SER A 233 -77.72 11.94 20.79
CA SER A 233 -76.69 11.71 19.78
C SER A 233 -75.30 12.22 20.22
N ALA A 234 -74.24 11.46 19.93
CA ALA A 234 -72.93 12.02 19.58
C ALA A 234 -71.99 10.95 19.00
N HIS A 235 -71.90 10.91 17.67
CA HIS A 235 -70.64 10.77 16.94
C HIS A 235 -70.44 12.10 16.18
N PRO A 236 -69.25 12.47 15.64
CA PRO A 236 -68.04 11.68 15.42
C PRO A 236 -66.73 12.44 15.79
N GLN A 237 -65.57 11.81 15.57
CA GLN A 237 -64.39 12.36 14.85
C GLN A 237 -63.09 11.70 15.33
N GLY A 238 -62.48 10.91 14.45
CA GLY A 238 -61.09 10.49 14.57
C GLY A 238 -60.14 11.51 13.92
N PRO A 239 -58.87 11.59 14.33
CA PRO A 239 -57.90 12.41 13.63
C PRO A 239 -57.37 11.70 12.38
N VAL A 240 -57.49 12.40 11.26
CA VAL A 240 -56.97 12.07 9.94
C VAL A 240 -55.44 12.14 9.95
N ARG A 241 -54.83 11.11 9.38
CA ARG A 241 -53.41 10.95 9.12
C ARG A 241 -52.99 11.93 8.02
N ALA A 242 -52.12 12.89 8.34
CA ALA A 242 -51.50 13.77 7.35
C ALA A 242 -50.49 12.98 6.51
N ALA A 243 -50.70 13.01 5.19
CA ALA A 243 -49.74 12.59 4.19
C ALA A 243 -48.71 13.70 3.98
N SER A 244 -47.42 13.35 3.98
CA SER A 244 -46.34 14.20 3.47
C SER A 244 -46.16 13.93 1.97
N PRO A 245 -46.06 14.95 1.12
CA PRO A 245 -45.44 14.81 -0.19
C PRO A 245 -43.99 15.32 -0.17
N LYS A 246 -43.13 14.58 -0.87
CA LYS A 246 -41.82 15.00 -1.38
C LYS A 246 -42.00 16.03 -2.51
N ALA A 247 -41.21 17.10 -2.47
CA ALA A 247 -40.67 17.95 -3.55
C ALA A 247 -40.02 19.15 -2.83
N ASP A 248 -38.77 19.56 -2.98
CA ASP A 248 -37.70 19.34 -3.96
C ASP A 248 -36.34 19.13 -3.26
#